data_AF-A0A520VY53-F1
#
_entry.id   AF-A0A520VY53-F1
#
_cell.length_a   1.000
_cell.length_b   1.000
_cell.length_c   1.000
_cell.angle_alpha   90.00
_cell.angle_beta   90.00
_cell.angle_gamma   90.00
#
_symmetry.space_group_name_H-M   'P 1'
#
loop_
_entity.id
_entity.type
_entity.pdbx_description
1 polymer ?
#
loop_
_entity_poly.entity_id
_entity_poly.type
_entity_poly.pdbx_seq_one_letter_code
_entity_poly.pdbx_strand_id
1 'polypeptide(L)'
;MKDLGFIDSIKGKVLKETYRDNLIPAIHLYHTINNQDIEMKLMYVSSGISNEKLEFTLKDEFNHLFNKFYSSIEKVNKIEYSHGIKKTTQINLSWFSVFYEYMKSGNIEYVINKFNLNIGDFIKAAKEASEISKKLSIIYEDDTFEDINKIFDNNLIQKTMS
;
A
#
# COMPACT_ATOMS: atom_id res chain seq x y z
N MET A 1 2.30 13.35 -15.61
CA MET A 1 1.64 13.95 -14.44
C MET A 1 0.37 14.74 -14.77
N LYS A 2 0.37 15.67 -15.75
CA LYS A 2 -0.83 16.43 -16.15
C LYS A 2 -2.00 15.53 -16.56
N ASP A 3 -1.76 14.58 -17.45
CA ASP A 3 -2.78 13.66 -18.00
C ASP A 3 -3.34 12.67 -16.98
N LEU A 4 -2.61 12.44 -15.88
CA LEU A 4 -3.06 11.63 -14.75
C LEU A 4 -3.80 12.46 -13.67
N GLY A 5 -3.84 13.79 -13.84
CA GLY A 5 -4.47 14.74 -12.93
C GLY A 5 -3.69 14.97 -11.63
N PHE A 6 -2.36 14.88 -11.65
CA PHE A 6 -1.51 15.06 -10.45
C PHE A 6 -1.05 16.50 -10.21
N ILE A 7 -1.08 17.36 -11.24
CA ILE A 7 -0.66 18.76 -11.10
C ILE A 7 -1.71 19.52 -10.27
N ASP A 8 -1.26 20.25 -9.26
CA ASP A 8 -2.08 21.08 -8.36
C ASP A 8 -3.31 20.38 -7.77
N SER A 9 -3.19 19.08 -7.46
CA SER A 9 -4.29 18.26 -6.97
C SER A 9 -3.93 17.50 -5.69
N ILE A 10 -4.94 16.93 -5.02
CA ILE A 10 -4.75 16.03 -3.88
C ILE A 10 -3.82 14.86 -4.25
N LYS A 11 -3.93 14.33 -5.47
CA LYS A 11 -3.04 13.27 -5.98
C LYS A 11 -1.57 13.71 -5.96
N GLY A 12 -1.28 14.94 -6.39
CA GLY A 12 0.06 15.53 -6.34
C GLY A 12 0.56 15.76 -4.92
N LYS A 13 -0.33 16.21 -4.02
CA LYS A 13 -0.02 16.36 -2.59
C LYS A 13 0.41 15.03 -1.99
N VAL A 14 -0.31 13.94 -2.26
CA VAL A 14 0.08 12.60 -1.77
C VAL A 14 1.48 12.22 -2.23
N LEU A 15 1.80 12.32 -3.53
CA LEU A 15 3.15 11.98 -4.01
C LEU A 15 4.24 12.82 -3.33
N LYS A 16 4.00 14.12 -3.19
CA LYS A 16 4.97 15.05 -2.60
C LYS A 16 5.25 14.73 -1.13
N GLU A 17 4.22 14.43 -0.35
CA GLU A 17 4.36 14.16 1.09
C GLU A 17 4.89 12.74 1.37
N THR A 18 4.57 11.76 0.50
CA THR A 18 5.00 10.37 0.67
C THR A 18 6.39 10.09 0.09
N TYR A 19 6.85 10.88 -0.89
CA TYR A 19 8.11 10.67 -1.63
C TYR A 19 8.20 9.27 -2.28
N ARG A 20 7.07 8.74 -2.77
CA ARG A 20 6.92 7.35 -3.23
C ARG A 20 6.24 7.28 -4.60
N ASP A 21 7.05 7.22 -5.65
CA ASP A 21 6.56 7.14 -7.04
C ASP A 21 5.78 5.84 -7.33
N ASN A 22 6.09 4.75 -6.61
CA ASN A 22 5.34 3.48 -6.70
C ASN A 22 3.87 3.62 -6.28
N LEU A 23 3.48 4.70 -5.58
CA LEU A 23 2.09 4.97 -5.25
C LEU A 23 1.26 5.54 -6.41
N ILE A 24 1.87 5.95 -7.54
CA ILE A 24 1.14 6.59 -8.65
C ILE A 24 -0.11 5.81 -9.08
N PRO A 25 -0.04 4.48 -9.35
CA PRO A 25 -1.24 3.75 -9.76
C PRO A 25 -2.24 3.54 -8.62
N ALA A 26 -1.81 3.47 -7.36
CA ALA A 26 -2.70 3.37 -6.21
C ALA A 26 -3.46 4.70 -5.97
N ILE A 27 -2.76 5.83 -6.04
CA ILE A 27 -3.33 7.18 -5.97
C ILE A 27 -4.35 7.37 -7.10
N HIS A 28 -4.00 6.96 -8.32
CA HIS A 28 -4.90 7.05 -9.46
C HIS A 28 -6.16 6.22 -9.22
N LEU A 29 -6.01 4.95 -8.80
CA LEU A 29 -7.13 4.06 -8.55
C LEU A 29 -8.06 4.59 -7.46
N TYR A 30 -7.50 5.04 -6.33
CA TYR A 30 -8.25 5.53 -5.18
C TYR A 30 -9.25 6.62 -5.57
N HIS A 31 -8.86 7.54 -6.46
CA HIS A 31 -9.72 8.62 -6.94
C HIS A 31 -10.69 8.22 -8.07
N THR A 32 -10.74 6.96 -8.47
CA THR A 32 -11.63 6.47 -9.54
C THR A 32 -12.69 5.48 -9.06
N ILE A 33 -12.59 5.02 -7.82
CA ILE A 33 -13.51 4.04 -7.23
C ILE A 33 -14.37 4.70 -6.15
N ASN A 34 -15.63 4.28 -6.07
CA ASN A 34 -16.61 4.86 -5.14
C ASN A 34 -16.62 4.19 -3.75
N ASN A 35 -16.03 3.01 -3.60
CA ASN A 35 -15.93 2.29 -2.33
C ASN A 35 -14.46 2.00 -2.03
N GLN A 36 -14.03 2.45 -0.85
CA GLN A 36 -12.65 2.39 -0.37
C GLN A 36 -12.70 1.77 1.03
N ASP A 37 -13.05 0.49 1.07
CA ASP A 37 -13.03 -0.30 2.30
C ASP A 37 -11.62 -0.42 2.88
N ILE A 38 -11.53 -1.01 4.08
CA ILE A 38 -10.26 -1.13 4.79
C ILE A 38 -9.26 -1.98 4.01
N GLU A 39 -9.72 -3.00 3.27
CA GLU A 39 -8.88 -3.84 2.43
C GLU A 39 -8.30 -3.06 1.24
N MET A 40 -9.10 -2.23 0.57
CA MET A 40 -8.60 -1.34 -0.49
C MET A 40 -7.56 -0.35 0.04
N LYS A 41 -7.85 0.28 1.19
CA LYS A 41 -6.94 1.23 1.83
C LYS A 41 -5.66 0.56 2.31
N LEU A 42 -5.75 -0.67 2.83
CA LEU A 42 -4.59 -1.47 3.20
C LEU A 42 -3.75 -1.80 1.97
N MET A 43 -4.37 -2.20 0.86
CA MET A 43 -3.67 -2.49 -0.39
C MET A 43 -2.98 -1.25 -0.96
N TYR A 44 -3.62 -0.08 -0.83
CA TYR A 44 -2.98 1.20 -1.14
C TYR A 44 -1.72 1.38 -0.28
N VAL A 45 -1.82 1.30 1.04
CA VAL A 45 -0.64 1.43 1.93
C VAL A 45 0.45 0.42 1.56
N SER A 46 0.09 -0.84 1.33
CA SER A 46 1.00 -1.91 0.92
C SER A 46 1.71 -1.62 -0.40
N SER A 47 1.04 -0.99 -1.36
CA SER A 47 1.62 -0.63 -2.67
C SER A 47 2.81 0.33 -2.56
N GLY A 48 2.90 1.08 -1.46
CA GLY A 48 3.98 2.03 -1.21
C GLY A 48 5.21 1.43 -0.55
N ILE A 49 5.17 0.19 -0.07
CA ILE A 49 6.27 -0.43 0.69
C ILE A 49 7.49 -0.63 -0.21
N SER A 50 8.67 -0.24 0.29
CA SER A 50 9.91 -0.25 -0.49
C SER A 50 10.57 -1.63 -0.64
N ASN A 51 10.19 -2.60 0.19
CA ASN A 51 10.82 -3.92 0.22
C ASN A 51 10.18 -4.87 -0.81
N GLU A 52 10.88 -5.08 -1.93
CA GLU A 52 10.38 -5.78 -3.12
C GLU A 52 10.48 -7.32 -3.08
N LYS A 53 11.13 -7.91 -2.07
CA LYS A 53 11.74 -9.25 -2.21
C LYS A 53 10.85 -10.47 -1.95
N LEU A 54 9.54 -10.30 -1.78
CA LEU A 54 8.71 -11.39 -1.26
C LEU A 54 7.58 -11.71 -2.24
N GLU A 55 7.62 -12.87 -2.85
CA GLU A 55 6.49 -13.44 -3.59
C GLU A 55 5.62 -14.20 -2.58
N PHE A 56 4.57 -13.55 -2.10
CA PHE A 56 3.57 -14.24 -1.28
C PHE A 56 2.38 -14.61 -2.14
N THR A 57 1.83 -15.79 -1.88
CA THR A 57 0.54 -16.18 -2.47
C THR A 57 -0.52 -15.17 -2.03
N LEU A 58 -1.08 -14.49 -3.01
CA LEU A 58 -2.22 -13.61 -2.83
C LEU A 58 -3.45 -14.46 -2.54
N LYS A 59 -4.28 -14.07 -1.56
CA LYS A 59 -5.51 -14.81 -1.26
C LYS A 59 -6.53 -14.58 -2.38
N ASP A 60 -7.11 -15.65 -2.90
CA ASP A 60 -8.06 -15.60 -4.02
C ASP A 60 -9.29 -14.71 -3.73
N GLU A 61 -9.68 -14.58 -2.46
CA GLU A 61 -10.79 -13.71 -2.02
C GLU A 61 -10.60 -12.24 -2.43
N PHE A 62 -9.34 -11.79 -2.59
CA PHE A 62 -9.01 -10.42 -2.99
C PHE A 62 -8.66 -10.27 -4.48
N ASN A 63 -8.84 -11.31 -5.30
CA ASN A 63 -8.57 -11.25 -6.76
C ASN A 63 -9.28 -10.08 -7.44
N HIS A 64 -10.50 -9.78 -7.03
CA HIS A 64 -11.25 -8.64 -7.54
C HIS A 64 -10.55 -7.29 -7.27
N LEU A 65 -9.90 -7.16 -6.11
CA LEU A 65 -9.17 -5.95 -5.70
C LEU A 65 -7.80 -5.89 -6.39
N PHE A 66 -7.06 -7.00 -6.44
CA PHE A 66 -5.82 -7.09 -7.21
C PHE A 66 -6.03 -6.70 -8.68
N ASN A 67 -7.10 -7.18 -9.30
CA ASN A 67 -7.45 -6.84 -10.69
C ASN A 67 -7.68 -5.34 -10.89
N LYS A 68 -8.25 -4.64 -9.91
CA LYS A 68 -8.39 -3.17 -9.97
C LYS A 68 -7.04 -2.48 -9.95
N PHE A 69 -6.11 -2.92 -9.09
CA PHE A 69 -4.75 -2.38 -9.04
C PHE A 69 -3.98 -2.68 -10.33
N TYR A 70 -4.01 -3.91 -10.83
CA TYR A 70 -3.37 -4.25 -12.11
C TYR A 70 -3.93 -3.44 -13.28
N SER A 71 -5.26 -3.25 -13.33
CA SER A 71 -5.89 -2.38 -14.33
C SER A 71 -5.44 -0.92 -14.20
N SER A 72 -5.21 -0.43 -12.98
CA SER A 72 -4.68 0.93 -12.76
C SER A 72 -3.24 1.06 -13.23
N ILE A 73 -2.40 0.06 -12.94
CA ILE A 73 -1.00 -0.01 -13.42
C ILE A 73 -0.96 0.02 -14.94
N GLU A 74 -1.81 -0.76 -15.61
CA GLU A 74 -1.90 -0.79 -17.07
C GLU A 74 -2.29 0.59 -17.64
N LYS A 75 -3.27 1.27 -17.02
CA LYS A 75 -3.69 2.62 -17.43
C LYS A 75 -2.57 3.64 -17.27
N VAL A 76 -1.87 3.63 -16.13
CA VAL A 76 -0.72 4.51 -15.89
C VAL A 76 0.37 4.24 -16.92
N ASN A 77 0.75 2.97 -17.11
CA ASN A 77 1.77 2.58 -18.08
C ASN A 77 1.40 3.01 -19.51
N LYS A 78 0.14 2.85 -19.94
CA LYS A 78 -0.32 3.33 -21.27
C LYS A 78 -0.08 4.83 -21.45
N ILE A 79 -0.37 5.62 -20.43
CA ILE A 79 -0.14 7.08 -20.46
C ILE A 79 1.35 7.39 -20.42
N GLU A 80 2.15 6.69 -19.62
CA GLU A 80 3.61 6.87 -19.58
C GLU A 80 4.25 6.54 -20.94
N TYR A 81 3.84 5.45 -21.57
CA TYR A 81 4.28 5.06 -22.90
C TYR A 81 3.93 6.09 -23.98
N SER A 82 2.72 6.69 -23.93
CA SER A 82 2.35 7.74 -24.90
C SER A 82 3.21 9.00 -24.77
N HIS A 83 3.90 9.17 -23.64
CA HIS A 83 4.86 10.24 -23.38
C HIS A 83 6.33 9.81 -23.57
N GLY A 84 6.58 8.60 -24.11
CA GLY A 84 7.93 8.10 -24.39
C GLY A 84 8.68 7.55 -23.17
N ILE A 85 8.02 7.39 -22.03
CA ILE A 85 8.61 6.74 -20.85
C ILE A 85 8.60 5.23 -21.10
N LYS A 86 9.80 4.63 -21.20
CA LYS A 86 9.96 3.20 -21.53
C LYS A 86 9.98 2.28 -20.31
N LYS A 87 10.24 2.82 -19.13
CA LYS A 87 10.25 2.07 -17.88
C LYS A 87 8.82 1.84 -17.44
N THR A 88 8.46 0.58 -17.18
CA THR A 88 7.17 0.21 -16.63
C THR A 88 7.10 0.62 -15.16
N THR A 89 6.06 1.37 -14.81
CA THR A 89 5.62 1.47 -13.42
C THR A 89 5.13 0.11 -12.97
N GLN A 90 5.65 -0.34 -11.83
CA GLN A 90 5.25 -1.57 -11.17
C GLN A 90 4.78 -1.24 -9.75
N ILE A 91 3.85 -2.04 -9.24
CA ILE A 91 3.48 -2.03 -7.83
C ILE A 91 3.80 -3.40 -7.25
N ASN A 92 4.40 -3.40 -6.07
CA ASN A 92 4.48 -4.58 -5.24
C ASN A 92 3.27 -4.62 -4.29
N LEU A 93 2.41 -5.62 -4.44
CA LEU A 93 1.24 -5.84 -3.58
C LEU A 93 1.45 -6.96 -2.57
N SER A 94 2.64 -7.56 -2.53
CA SER A 94 2.91 -8.76 -1.74
C SER A 94 2.67 -8.51 -0.25
N TRP A 95 3.07 -7.35 0.27
CA TRP A 95 2.87 -7.00 1.69
C TRP A 95 1.41 -6.93 2.12
N PHE A 96 0.46 -6.82 1.19
CA PHE A 96 -0.96 -6.83 1.53
C PHE A 96 -1.37 -8.09 2.29
N SER A 97 -1.00 -9.28 1.79
CA SER A 97 -1.39 -10.55 2.44
C SER A 97 -0.83 -10.66 3.85
N VAL A 98 0.42 -10.21 4.05
CA VAL A 98 1.11 -10.24 5.34
C VAL A 98 0.44 -9.29 6.33
N PHE A 99 0.20 -8.06 5.91
CA PHE A 99 -0.43 -7.02 6.72
C PHE A 99 -1.88 -7.37 7.06
N TYR A 100 -2.64 -7.88 6.10
CA TYR A 100 -4.01 -8.31 6.34
C TYR A 100 -4.08 -9.44 7.37
N GLU A 101 -3.18 -10.44 7.27
CA GLU A 101 -3.11 -11.51 8.25
C GLU A 101 -2.72 -10.99 9.64
N TYR A 102 -1.81 -10.03 9.70
CA TYR A 102 -1.44 -9.38 10.96
C TYR A 102 -2.61 -8.59 11.55
N MET A 103 -3.37 -7.83 10.75
CA MET A 103 -4.55 -7.12 11.20
C MET A 103 -5.61 -8.06 11.79
N LYS A 104 -5.77 -9.27 11.23
CA LYS A 104 -6.74 -10.27 11.72
C LYS A 104 -6.27 -11.00 12.98
N SER A 105 -5.01 -11.40 13.01
CA SER A 105 -4.47 -12.23 14.10
C SER A 105 -3.90 -11.42 15.26
N GLY A 106 -3.46 -10.20 14.98
CA GLY A 106 -2.60 -9.39 15.84
C GLY A 106 -1.27 -10.04 16.18
N ASN A 107 -0.89 -11.19 15.62
CA ASN A 107 0.23 -12.01 16.10
C ASN A 107 1.40 -11.97 15.11
N ILE A 108 2.49 -11.30 15.51
CA ILE A 108 3.69 -11.16 14.68
C ILE A 108 4.35 -12.51 14.44
N GLU A 109 4.56 -13.32 15.49
CA GLU A 109 5.22 -14.62 15.39
C GLU A 109 4.48 -15.57 14.43
N TYR A 110 3.15 -15.61 14.55
CA TYR A 110 2.31 -16.36 13.63
C TYR A 110 2.49 -15.91 12.17
N VAL A 111 2.48 -14.60 11.94
CA VAL A 111 2.60 -14.03 10.59
C VAL A 111 3.98 -14.28 10.00
N ILE A 112 5.06 -14.03 10.75
CA ILE A 112 6.42 -14.25 10.24
C ILE A 112 6.66 -15.74 9.93
N ASN A 113 6.13 -16.65 10.74
CA ASN A 113 6.24 -18.10 10.48
C ASN A 113 5.42 -18.50 9.26
N LYS A 114 4.17 -18.02 9.14
CA LYS A 114 3.28 -18.33 8.01
C LYS A 114 3.84 -17.89 6.67
N PHE A 115 4.50 -16.73 6.64
CA PHE A 115 5.04 -16.13 5.43
C PHE A 115 6.55 -16.33 5.27
N ASN A 116 7.19 -17.10 6.16
CA ASN A 116 8.63 -17.33 6.19
C ASN A 116 9.46 -16.02 6.13
N LEU A 117 9.16 -15.09 7.05
CA LEU A 117 9.75 -13.75 7.10
C LEU A 117 10.72 -13.56 8.24
N ASN A 118 11.73 -12.73 7.97
CA ASN A 118 12.54 -12.17 9.03
C ASN A 118 11.74 -11.11 9.79
N ILE A 119 11.80 -11.14 11.12
CA ILE A 119 11.13 -10.17 11.99
C ILE A 119 11.56 -8.72 11.71
N GLY A 120 12.84 -8.50 11.36
CA GLY A 120 13.38 -7.20 10.99
C GLY A 120 12.77 -6.66 9.70
N ASP A 121 12.56 -7.52 8.70
CA ASP A 121 11.89 -7.15 7.45
C ASP A 121 10.42 -6.77 7.69
N PHE A 122 9.72 -7.55 8.53
CA PHE A 122 8.36 -7.24 8.93
C PHE A 122 8.26 -5.90 9.67
N ILE A 123 9.12 -5.67 10.69
CA ILE A 123 9.14 -4.41 11.45
C ILE A 123 9.44 -3.22 10.53
N LYS A 124 10.38 -3.36 9.60
CA LYS A 124 10.70 -2.29 8.64
C LYS A 124 9.50 -1.97 7.76
N ALA A 125 8.89 -2.98 7.15
CA ALA A 125 7.71 -2.79 6.29
C ALA A 125 6.54 -2.20 7.08
N ALA A 126 6.29 -2.65 8.29
CA ALA A 126 5.21 -2.16 9.13
C ALA A 126 5.42 -0.70 9.57
N LYS A 127 6.67 -0.28 9.85
CA LYS A 127 7.00 1.14 10.08
C LYS A 127 6.71 2.02 8.87
N GLU A 128 7.08 1.55 7.67
CA GLU A 128 6.75 2.26 6.42
C GLU A 128 5.22 2.34 6.22
N ALA A 129 4.50 1.25 6.52
CA ALA A 129 3.04 1.22 6.45
C ALA A 129 2.40 2.22 7.42
N SER A 130 2.91 2.29 8.66
CA SER A 130 2.49 3.27 9.68
C SER A 130 2.71 4.70 9.19
N GLU A 131 3.89 5.01 8.64
CA GLU A 131 4.20 6.36 8.13
C GLU A 131 3.30 6.75 6.94
N ILE A 132 3.15 5.87 5.96
CA ILE A 132 2.31 6.11 4.78
C ILE A 132 0.86 6.34 5.20
N SER A 133 0.30 5.43 6.01
CA SER A 133 -1.09 5.52 6.46
C SER A 133 -1.34 6.79 7.27
N LYS A 134 -0.40 7.24 8.11
CA LYS A 134 -0.55 8.52 8.83
C LYS A 134 -0.64 9.70 7.86
N LYS A 135 0.23 9.75 6.86
CA LYS A 135 0.21 10.81 5.84
C LYS A 135 -1.09 10.79 5.03
N LEU A 136 -1.54 9.61 4.63
CA LEU A 136 -2.80 9.45 3.90
C LEU A 136 -4.01 9.88 4.74
N SER A 137 -4.04 9.55 6.04
CA SER A 137 -5.09 9.99 6.96
C SER A 137 -5.17 11.52 7.03
N ILE A 138 -4.03 12.21 7.17
CA ILE A 138 -3.99 13.68 7.22
C ILE A 138 -4.40 14.31 5.89
N ILE A 139 -3.97 13.74 4.76
CA ILE A 139 -4.23 14.32 3.43
C ILE A 139 -5.69 14.14 3.01
N TYR A 140 -6.28 12.98 3.31
CA TYR A 140 -7.65 12.64 2.93
C TYR A 140 -8.68 12.88 4.02
N GLU A 141 -8.24 13.23 5.24
CA GLU A 141 -9.10 13.39 6.42
C GLU A 141 -9.94 12.12 6.66
N ASP A 142 -9.27 10.96 6.63
CA ASP A 142 -9.90 9.64 6.63
C ASP A 142 -9.40 8.79 7.81
N ASP A 143 -10.32 8.50 8.73
CA ASP A 143 -10.07 7.76 9.97
C ASP A 143 -9.68 6.30 9.72
N THR A 144 -10.06 5.69 8.60
CA THR A 144 -9.66 4.31 8.31
C THR A 144 -8.16 4.21 8.07
N PHE A 145 -7.53 5.24 7.50
CA PHE A 145 -6.07 5.29 7.40
C PHE A 145 -5.42 5.54 8.77
N GLU A 146 -6.07 6.27 9.67
CA GLU A 146 -5.60 6.42 11.05
C GLU A 146 -5.66 5.10 11.83
N ASP A 147 -6.71 4.30 11.62
CA ASP A 147 -6.84 2.98 12.23
C ASP A 147 -5.76 2.02 11.74
N ILE A 148 -5.46 2.06 10.43
CA ILE A 148 -4.32 1.33 9.85
C ILE A 148 -3.00 1.79 10.51
N ASN A 149 -2.79 3.10 10.65
CA ASN A 149 -1.60 3.64 11.32
C ASN A 149 -1.47 3.08 12.75
N LYS A 150 -2.52 3.17 13.56
CA LYS A 150 -2.51 2.70 14.96
C LYS A 150 -2.19 1.21 15.08
N ILE A 151 -2.66 0.38 14.14
CA ILE A 151 -2.36 -1.05 14.14
C ILE A 151 -0.86 -1.29 13.96
N PHE A 152 -0.22 -0.58 13.03
CA PHE A 152 1.20 -0.77 12.74
C PHE A 152 2.13 0.02 13.67
N ASP A 153 1.66 1.09 14.31
CA ASP A 153 2.46 1.87 15.26
C ASP A 153 2.49 1.23 16.66
N ASN A 154 1.32 0.92 17.21
CA ASN A 154 1.20 0.51 18.62
C ASN A 154 1.45 -0.99 18.85
N ASN A 155 1.01 -1.87 17.93
CA ASN A 155 1.07 -3.31 18.17
C ASN A 155 2.45 -3.92 17.89
N LEU A 156 3.32 -3.23 17.14
CA LEU A 156 4.69 -3.70 16.89
C LEU A 156 5.54 -3.68 18.17
N ILE A 157 5.40 -2.61 18.97
CA ILE A 157 6.22 -2.37 20.16
C ILE A 157 5.81 -3.28 21.31
N GLN A 158 4.51 -3.61 21.43
CA GLN A 158 4.01 -4.36 22.58
C GLN A 158 4.23 -5.88 22.48
N LYS A 159 4.26 -6.48 21.29
CA LYS A 159 4.40 -7.95 21.12
C LYS A 159 5.82 -8.46 20.89
N THR A 160 6.78 -7.59 20.66
CA THR A 160 8.21 -7.98 20.59
C THR A 160 8.89 -8.04 21.95
N MET A 161 8.23 -7.58 23.02
CA MET A 161 8.79 -7.49 24.38
C MET A 161 8.10 -8.40 25.40
N SER A 162 7.31 -9.39 24.96
CA SER A 162 6.62 -10.35 25.84
C SER A 162 7.12 -11.76 25.64
#